data_AF-A0A645H161-F1
#
_entry.id   AF-A0A645H161-F1
#
_cell.length_a   1.000
_cell.length_b   1.000
_cell.length_c   1.000
_cell.angle_alpha   90.00
_cell.angle_beta   90.00
_cell.angle_gamma   90.00
#
_symmetry.space_group_name_H-M   'P 1'
#
loop_
_entity.id
_entity.type
_entity.pdbx_description
1 polymer ?
#
loop_
_entity_poly.entity_id
_entity_poly.type
_entity_poly.pdbx_seq_one_letter_code
_entity_poly.pdbx_strand_id
1 'polypeptide(L)'
;MEEQQITRFFVPEGDDSIIRAWLPSLDIARIRCNSLKELFEALANRLLMLAVSDEAGIYLESDRQKTEQYRVLLEQLNTNRMEQKRITAEVKAETQFNLRLKLTTKLKELQQQEKILKNQLI
;
A
#
# COMPACT_ATOMS: atom_id res chain seq x y z
N MET A 1 -36.29 20.97 12.36
CA MET A 1 -34.83 21.18 12.38
C MET A 1 -34.20 19.93 11.83
N GLU A 2 -33.52 20.02 10.70
CA GLU A 2 -32.88 18.88 10.04
C GLU A 2 -31.68 18.40 10.86
N GLU A 3 -31.71 17.14 11.28
CA GLU A 3 -30.54 16.47 11.85
C GLU A 3 -29.53 16.26 10.72
N GLN A 4 -28.48 17.10 10.72
CA GLN A 4 -27.32 16.89 9.87
C GLN A 4 -26.67 15.56 10.30
N GLN A 5 -26.90 14.51 9.52
CA GLN A 5 -26.12 13.28 9.58
C GLN A 5 -24.68 13.64 9.19
N ILE A 6 -23.84 13.88 10.19
CA ILE A 6 -22.41 14.07 9.99
C ILE A 6 -21.88 12.69 9.59
N THR A 7 -21.63 12.51 8.29
CA THR A 7 -20.83 11.38 7.79
C THR A 7 -19.56 11.33 8.63
N ARG A 8 -19.35 10.20 9.30
CA ARG A 8 -18.20 9.94 10.18
C ARG A 8 -16.94 9.89 9.31
N PHE A 9 -16.45 11.06 8.88
CA PHE A 9 -15.16 11.18 8.23
C PHE A 9 -14.12 10.77 9.27
N PHE A 10 -13.42 9.68 8.93
CA PHE A 10 -12.23 9.12 9.55
C PHE A 10 -11.59 10.05 10.59
N VAL A 11 -11.65 9.64 11.87
CA VAL A 11 -10.79 10.21 12.90
C VAL A 11 -9.37 9.76 12.55
N PRO A 12 -8.44 10.65 12.17
CA PRO A 12 -7.08 10.25 11.86
C PRO A 12 -6.33 10.09 13.17
N GLU A 13 -6.25 8.87 13.67
CA GLU A 13 -5.18 8.50 14.61
C GLU A 13 -3.93 8.24 13.76
N GLY A 14 -3.25 9.31 13.33
CA GLY A 14 -2.04 9.21 12.52
C GLY A 14 -1.47 10.58 12.15
N ASP A 15 -0.16 10.62 11.88
CA ASP A 15 0.48 11.80 11.30
C ASP A 15 -0.03 11.99 9.86
N ASP A 16 -1.02 12.86 9.68
CA ASP A 16 -1.64 13.22 8.39
C ASP A 16 -0.66 13.89 7.40
N SER A 17 0.64 13.93 7.70
CA SER A 17 1.67 14.55 6.87
C SER A 17 1.66 14.02 5.43
N ILE A 18 1.47 12.72 5.24
CA ILE A 18 1.38 12.09 3.91
C ILE A 18 0.15 12.58 3.14
N ILE A 19 -1.03 12.54 3.77
CA ILE A 19 -2.29 12.98 3.15
C ILE A 19 -2.25 14.47 2.83
N ARG A 20 -1.73 15.28 3.76
CA ARG A 20 -1.58 16.74 3.58
C ARG A 20 -0.61 17.10 2.45
N ALA A 21 0.44 16.30 2.24
CA ALA A 21 1.36 16.47 1.11
C ALA A 21 0.77 15.96 -0.21
N TRP A 22 -0.03 14.89 -0.16
CA TRP A 22 -0.63 14.28 -1.34
C TRP A 22 -1.82 15.05 -1.92
N LEU A 23 -2.74 15.56 -1.08
CA LEU A 23 -3.96 16.24 -1.53
C LEU A 23 -3.69 17.40 -2.51
N PRO A 24 -2.73 18.32 -2.26
CA PRO A 24 -2.38 19.37 -3.20
C PRO A 24 -1.86 18.85 -4.54
N SER A 25 -1.33 17.63 -4.58
CA SER A 25 -0.89 17.03 -5.83
C SER A 25 -2.07 16.86 -6.79
N LEU A 26 -3.29 16.59 -6.32
CA LEU A 26 -4.48 16.28 -7.15
C LEU A 26 -5.04 17.47 -7.95
N ASP A 27 -4.56 18.69 -7.70
CA ASP A 27 -5.06 19.89 -8.39
C ASP A 27 -4.91 19.75 -9.91
N ILE A 28 -6.05 19.62 -10.60
CA ILE A 28 -6.13 19.40 -12.05
C ILE A 28 -5.57 20.60 -12.81
N ALA A 29 -5.70 21.81 -12.28
CA ALA A 29 -5.16 23.02 -12.91
C ALA A 29 -3.62 23.00 -13.01
N ARG A 30 -2.96 22.17 -12.19
CA ARG A 30 -1.50 21.98 -12.18
C ARG A 30 -1.04 20.80 -13.04
N ILE A 31 -1.96 20.00 -13.58
CA ILE A 31 -1.66 18.84 -14.42
C ILE A 31 -1.52 19.30 -15.87
N ARG A 32 -0.34 19.12 -16.46
CA ARG A 32 -0.14 19.29 -17.90
C ARG A 32 -0.53 18.00 -18.62
N CYS A 33 -1.64 18.01 -19.34
CA CYS A 33 -2.11 16.89 -20.16
C CYS A 33 -2.82 17.41 -21.41
N ASN A 34 -2.67 16.68 -22.52
CA ASN A 34 -3.27 16.99 -23.81
C ASN A 34 -4.53 16.15 -24.10
N SER A 35 -4.84 15.18 -23.24
CA SER A 35 -6.00 14.30 -23.37
C SER A 35 -6.57 13.86 -22.02
N LEU A 36 -7.84 13.44 -22.01
CA LEU A 36 -8.47 12.84 -20.83
C LEU A 36 -7.77 11.56 -20.38
N LYS A 37 -7.18 10.81 -21.32
CA LYS A 37 -6.40 9.61 -21.01
C LYS A 37 -5.15 9.95 -20.20
N GLU A 38 -4.40 10.97 -20.62
CA GLU A 38 -3.22 11.44 -19.88
C GLU A 38 -3.57 11.99 -18.49
N LEU A 39 -4.72 12.67 -18.37
CA LEU A 39 -5.24 13.12 -17.08
C LEU A 39 -5.55 11.93 -16.16
N PHE A 40 -6.25 10.92 -16.67
CA PHE A 40 -6.56 9.71 -15.92
C PHE A 40 -5.29 8.99 -15.46
N GLU A 41 -4.31 8.80 -16.35
CA GLU A 41 -3.03 8.17 -16.01
C GLU A 41 -2.27 8.97 -14.94
N ALA A 42 -2.25 10.30 -15.03
CA ALA A 42 -1.60 11.14 -14.03
C ALA A 42 -2.26 11.02 -12.64
N LEU A 43 -3.59 11.02 -12.58
CA LEU A 43 -4.33 10.85 -11.33
C LEU A 43 -4.17 9.43 -10.76
N ALA A 44 -4.22 8.41 -11.61
CA ALA A 44 -3.99 7.02 -11.21
C ALA A 44 -2.58 6.82 -10.63
N ASN A 45 -1.57 7.43 -11.23
CA ASN A 45 -0.20 7.38 -10.71
C ASN A 45 -0.07 8.08 -9.36
N ARG A 46 -0.75 9.22 -9.16
CA ARG A 46 -0.78 9.88 -7.84
C ARG A 46 -1.45 9.03 -6.79
N LEU A 47 -2.55 8.35 -7.12
CA LEU A 47 -3.20 7.40 -6.21
C LEU A 47 -2.27 6.23 -5.86
N LEU A 48 -1.53 5.71 -6.84
CA LEU A 48 -0.51 4.68 -6.59
C LEU A 48 0.56 5.19 -5.61
N MET A 49 1.05 6.42 -5.81
CA MET A 49 2.07 7.00 -4.93
C MET A 49 1.57 7.24 -3.51
N LEU A 50 0.27 7.46 -3.29
CA LEU A 50 -0.30 7.48 -1.95
C LEU A 50 -0.12 6.12 -1.27
N ALA A 51 -0.49 5.03 -1.95
CA ALA A 51 -0.34 3.68 -1.40
C ALA A 51 1.13 3.32 -1.13
N VAL A 52 2.04 3.75 -2.00
CA VAL A 52 3.49 3.62 -1.82
C VAL A 52 3.98 4.43 -0.60
N SER A 53 3.51 5.66 -0.46
CA SER A 53 3.88 6.54 0.65
C SER A 53 3.39 6.00 1.99
N ASP A 54 2.17 5.46 2.03
CA ASP A 54 1.61 4.82 3.21
C ASP A 54 2.42 3.58 3.63
N GLU A 55 2.88 2.78 2.67
CA GLU A 55 3.76 1.62 2.95
C GLU A 55 5.17 2.02 3.41
N ALA A 56 5.71 3.10 2.85
CA ALA A 56 7.03 3.62 3.20
C ALA A 56 7.04 4.42 4.51
N GLY A 57 5.88 4.95 4.92
CA GLY A 57 5.74 5.86 6.05
C GLY A 57 6.23 7.28 5.78
N ILE A 58 6.50 7.63 4.52
CA ILE A 58 6.97 8.96 4.07
C ILE A 58 6.30 9.33 2.76
N TYR A 59 6.06 10.62 2.52
CA TYR A 59 5.52 11.08 1.24
C TYR A 59 6.56 10.97 0.12
N LEU A 60 6.21 10.27 -0.95
CA LEU A 60 7.04 10.08 -2.14
C LEU A 60 6.37 10.72 -3.35
N GLU A 61 7.08 11.62 -4.03
CA GLU A 61 6.58 12.27 -5.25
C GLU A 61 6.53 11.31 -6.44
N SER A 62 5.56 11.55 -7.34
CA SER A 62 5.37 10.72 -8.53
C SER A 62 6.47 10.95 -9.56
N ASP A 63 7.37 9.98 -9.67
CA ASP A 63 8.33 9.86 -10.77
C ASP A 63 7.85 8.79 -11.77
N ARG A 64 7.54 9.22 -13.01
CA ARG A 64 7.05 8.33 -14.07
C ARG A 64 7.96 7.13 -14.33
N GLN A 65 9.26 7.25 -14.10
CA GLN A 65 10.21 6.14 -14.31
C GLN A 65 10.14 5.08 -13.20
N LYS A 66 9.74 5.48 -11.99
CA LYS A 66 9.68 4.60 -10.81
C LYS A 66 8.28 4.04 -10.56
N THR A 67 7.23 4.67 -11.10
CA THR A 67 5.83 4.25 -10.94
C THR A 67 5.61 2.76 -11.23
N GLU A 68 6.18 2.24 -12.33
CA GLU A 68 5.99 0.83 -12.69
C GLU A 68 6.71 -0.11 -11.73
N GLN A 69 7.91 0.27 -11.27
CA GLN A 69 8.65 -0.49 -10.25
C GLN A 69 7.87 -0.57 -8.95
N TYR A 70 7.29 0.56 -8.51
CA TYR A 70 6.47 0.61 -7.31
C TYR A 70 5.18 -0.21 -7.44
N ARG A 71 4.55 -0.24 -8.62
CA ARG A 71 3.40 -1.10 -8.88
C ARG A 71 3.73 -2.57 -8.67
N VAL A 72 4.82 -3.04 -9.28
CA VAL A 72 5.29 -4.43 -9.12
C VAL A 72 5.60 -4.72 -7.64
N LEU A 73 6.24 -3.78 -6.94
CA LEU A 73 6.62 -3.99 -5.55
C LEU A 73 5.40 -4.05 -4.61
N LEU A 74 4.39 -3.20 -4.83
CA LEU A 74 3.12 -3.29 -4.09
C LEU A 74 2.39 -4.61 -4.35
N GLU A 75 2.41 -5.10 -5.59
CA GLU A 75 1.83 -6.41 -5.94
C GLU A 75 2.56 -7.55 -5.22
N GLN A 76 3.89 -7.51 -5.17
CA GLN A 76 4.70 -8.47 -4.42
C GLN A 76 4.41 -8.44 -2.91
N LEU A 77 4.30 -7.24 -2.32
CA LEU A 77 3.90 -7.08 -0.91
C LEU A 77 2.52 -7.66 -0.63
N ASN A 78 1.54 -7.37 -1.47
CA ASN A 78 0.19 -7.89 -1.32
C ASN A 78 0.16 -9.42 -1.44
N THR A 79 0.83 -9.97 -2.45
CA THR A 79 0.95 -11.42 -2.65
C THR A 79 1.60 -12.11 -1.45
N ASN A 80 2.69 -11.53 -0.94
CA ASN A 80 3.38 -12.03 0.25
C ASN A 80 2.45 -12.04 1.48
N ARG A 81 1.70 -10.95 1.73
CA ARG A 81 0.73 -10.87 2.83
C ARG A 81 -0.42 -11.87 2.72
N MET A 82 -0.91 -12.10 1.50
CA MET A 82 -1.95 -13.10 1.26
C MET A 82 -1.45 -14.51 1.58
N GLU A 83 -0.22 -14.85 1.18
CA GLU A 83 0.40 -16.12 1.52
C GLU A 83 0.68 -16.23 3.03
N GLN A 84 1.13 -15.16 3.70
CA GLN A 84 1.28 -15.16 5.16
C GLN A 84 -0.04 -15.44 5.88
N LYS A 85 -1.15 -14.82 5.44
CA LYS A 85 -2.49 -15.06 6.00
C LYS A 85 -2.92 -16.51 5.81
N ARG A 86 -2.70 -17.06 4.62
CA ARG A 86 -2.98 -18.46 4.31
C ARG A 86 -2.19 -19.41 5.21
N ILE A 87 -0.87 -19.26 5.28
CA ILE A 87 -0.01 -20.11 6.12
C ILE A 87 -0.38 -19.97 7.59
N THR A 88 -0.72 -18.78 8.06
CA THR A 88 -1.18 -18.58 9.44
C THR A 88 -2.44 -19.37 9.75
N ALA A 89 -3.39 -19.46 8.80
CA ALA A 89 -4.56 -20.30 8.94
C ALA A 89 -4.19 -21.80 8.95
N GLU A 90 -3.28 -22.23 8.08
CA GLU A 90 -2.78 -23.61 8.02
C GLU A 90 -2.05 -24.02 9.32
N VAL A 91 -1.19 -23.15 9.87
CA VAL A 91 -0.49 -23.37 11.15
C VAL A 91 -1.47 -23.57 12.31
N LYS A 92 -2.61 -22.86 12.30
CA LYS A 92 -3.65 -22.98 13.34
C LYS A 92 -4.44 -24.29 13.23
N ALA A 93 -4.64 -24.80 12.02
CA ALA A 93 -5.35 -26.05 11.77
C ALA A 93 -4.45 -27.28 11.90
N GLU A 94 -3.13 -27.14 11.71
CA GLU A 94 -2.19 -28.25 11.74
C GLU A 94 -1.91 -28.75 13.16
N THR A 95 -1.99 -30.07 13.33
CA THR A 95 -1.81 -30.76 14.63
C THR A 95 -0.48 -31.49 14.72
N GLN A 96 0.15 -31.80 13.58
CA GLN A 96 1.43 -32.48 13.53
C GLN A 96 2.58 -31.50 13.77
N PHE A 97 3.37 -31.74 14.82
CA PHE A 97 4.49 -30.88 15.21
C PHE A 97 5.46 -30.59 14.06
N ASN A 98 5.86 -31.61 13.30
CA ASN A 98 6.84 -31.48 12.22
C ASN A 98 6.32 -30.61 11.06
N LEU A 99 5.03 -30.74 10.70
CA LEU A 99 4.41 -29.92 9.66
C LEU A 99 4.21 -28.48 10.15
N ARG A 100 3.76 -28.33 11.40
CA ARG A 100 3.60 -27.02 12.03
C ARG A 100 4.93 -26.26 12.12
N LEU A 101 6.03 -26.94 12.44
CA LEU A 101 7.37 -26.34 12.46
C LEU A 101 7.78 -25.85 11.08
N LYS A 102 7.59 -26.67 10.02
CA LYS A 102 7.88 -26.27 8.63
C LYS A 102 7.08 -25.04 8.20
N LEU A 103 5.77 -25.04 8.46
CA LEU A 103 4.89 -23.91 8.14
C LEU A 103 5.29 -22.64 8.90
N THR A 104 5.69 -22.77 10.17
CA THR A 104 6.17 -21.64 10.98
C THR A 104 7.48 -21.07 10.45
N THR A 105 8.40 -21.93 9.99
CA THR A 105 9.65 -21.47 9.33
C THR A 105 9.34 -20.72 8.05
N LYS A 106 8.46 -21.27 7.18
CA LYS A 106 8.03 -20.59 5.94
C LYS A 106 7.36 -19.24 6.23
N LEU A 107 6.57 -19.14 7.30
CA LEU A 107 5.97 -17.88 7.72
C LEU A 107 7.03 -16.82 8.08
N LYS A 108 8.09 -17.23 8.80
CA LYS A 108 9.22 -16.32 9.12
C LYS A 108 9.97 -15.86 7.87
N GLU A 109 10.16 -16.73 6.90
CA GLU A 109 10.79 -16.39 5.62
C GLU A 109 9.96 -15.33 4.86
N LEU A 110 8.64 -15.51 4.80
CA LEU A 110 7.76 -14.53 4.16
C LEU A 110 7.77 -13.18 4.90
N GLN A 111 7.77 -13.18 6.23
CA GLN A 111 7.89 -11.95 7.04
C GLN A 111 9.22 -11.23 6.79
N GLN A 112 10.31 -11.99 6.66
CA GLN A 112 11.62 -11.42 6.31
C GLN A 112 11.61 -10.86 4.89
N GLN A 113 10.98 -11.54 3.94
CA GLN A 113 10.82 -11.04 2.57
C GLN A 113 9.99 -9.76 2.53
N GLU A 114 8.90 -9.66 3.30
CA GLU A 114 8.11 -8.43 3.42
C GLU A 114 8.98 -7.27 3.92
N LYS A 115 9.83 -7.50 4.93
CA LYS A 115 10.76 -6.48 5.43
C LYS A 115 11.75 -6.01 4.35
N ILE A 116 12.28 -6.94 3.55
CA ILE A 116 13.18 -6.61 2.44
C ILE A 116 12.45 -5.78 1.38
N LEU A 117 11.23 -6.17 1.00
CA LEU A 117 10.42 -5.44 0.03
C LEU A 117 10.09 -4.02 0.54
N LYS A 118 9.72 -3.87 1.82
CA LYS A 118 9.49 -2.53 2.41
C LYS A 118 10.72 -1.64 2.38
N ASN A 119 11.91 -2.21 2.62
CA ASN A 119 13.16 -1.44 2.54
C ASN A 119 13.49 -0.97 1.11
N GLN A 120 12.91 -1.58 0.08
CA GLN A 120 13.09 -1.14 -1.31
C GLN A 120 12.17 0.03 -1.69
N LEU A 121 11.22 0.41 -0.83
CA LEU A 121 10.36 1.58 -1.03
C LEU A 121 11.04 2.91 -0.65
N ILE A 122 12.06 2.86 0.21
CA ILE A 122 12.79 3.99 0.80
C ILE A 122 14.09 4.22 0.02
#